data_AF-A0A0D2L0P7-F1
#
_entry.id   AF-A0A0D2L0P7-F1
#
_cell.length_a   1.000
_cell.length_b   1.000
_cell.length_c   1.000
_cell.angle_alpha   90.00
_cell.angle_beta   90.00
_cell.angle_gamma   90.00
#
_symmetry.space_group_name_H-M   'P 1'
#
loop_
_entity.id
_entity.type
_entity.pdbx_description
1 polymer ?
#
loop_
_entity_poly.entity_id
_entity_poly.type
_entity_poly.pdbx_seq_one_letter_code
_entity_poly.pdbx_strand_id
1 'polypeptide(L)'
;MAGSPPTRRLKHSDYTVAIICPLEVEMSAVRYMLDEEHARLPEREGDPNSYIFGEMCGRNLVIGYLPEGFQGIGAATAVATHMQRSFPSAKLPLLIGIGGGIPSTVHDIRLGDVVTGMPEGGHGGVVQYDLGKESTS
;
A
#
# COMPACT_ATOMS: atom_id res chain seq x y z
N MET A 1 -30.36 -22.45 -17.25
CA MET A 1 -29.94 -21.10 -16.80
C MET A 1 -29.67 -21.20 -15.31
N ALA A 2 -28.45 -21.56 -14.90
CA ALA A 2 -28.08 -21.54 -13.49
C ALA A 2 -27.88 -20.07 -13.11
N GLY A 3 -28.66 -19.56 -12.16
CA GLY A 3 -28.49 -18.20 -11.66
C GLY A 3 -27.08 -18.03 -11.11
N SER A 4 -26.43 -16.92 -11.47
CA SER A 4 -25.13 -16.56 -10.90
C SER A 4 -25.21 -16.67 -9.38
N PRO A 5 -24.19 -17.26 -8.70
CA PRO A 5 -24.19 -17.33 -7.26
C PRO A 5 -24.33 -15.91 -6.68
N PRO A 6 -25.02 -15.73 -5.54
CA PRO A 6 -25.17 -14.42 -4.92
C PRO A 6 -23.78 -13.84 -4.66
N THR A 7 -23.51 -12.65 -5.18
CA THR A 7 -22.27 -11.92 -4.93
C THR A 7 -22.12 -11.72 -3.42
N ARG A 8 -20.99 -12.18 -2.87
CA ARG A 8 -20.72 -12.09 -1.44
C ARG A 8 -20.75 -10.62 -1.02
N ARG A 9 -21.71 -10.24 -0.17
CA ARG A 9 -21.85 -8.85 0.28
C ARG A 9 -20.78 -8.51 1.32
N LEU A 10 -19.67 -8.01 0.82
CA LEU A 10 -18.51 -7.59 1.59
C LEU A 10 -18.74 -6.28 2.35
N LYS A 11 -18.07 -6.16 3.49
CA LYS A 11 -18.03 -4.98 4.35
C LYS A 11 -16.57 -4.59 4.60
N HIS A 12 -16.36 -3.37 5.08
CA HIS A 12 -15.04 -2.87 5.45
C HIS A 12 -14.31 -3.77 6.47
N SER A 13 -15.03 -4.39 7.40
CA SER A 13 -14.47 -5.30 8.40
C SER A 13 -13.95 -6.63 7.85
N ASP A 14 -14.27 -6.96 6.60
CA ASP A 14 -13.88 -8.23 5.97
C ASP A 14 -12.48 -8.15 5.35
N TYR A 15 -11.91 -6.95 5.24
CA TYR A 15 -10.58 -6.69 4.69
C TYR A 15 -9.54 -6.73 5.79
N THR A 16 -8.50 -7.54 5.59
CA THR A 16 -7.52 -7.88 6.64
C THR A 16 -6.09 -7.43 6.31
N VAL A 17 -5.83 -7.13 5.04
CA VAL A 17 -4.55 -6.60 4.55
C VAL A 17 -4.81 -5.23 3.93
N ALA A 18 -4.01 -4.25 4.34
CA ALA A 18 -4.03 -2.90 3.80
C ALA A 18 -2.76 -2.72 2.97
N ILE A 19 -2.91 -2.36 1.69
CA ILE A 19 -1.78 -2.06 0.81
C ILE A 19 -1.85 -0.58 0.46
N ILE A 20 -0.73 0.13 0.59
CA ILE A 20 -0.59 1.53 0.22
C ILE A 20 0.41 1.60 -0.93
N CYS A 21 -0.06 2.12 -2.05
CA CYS A 21 0.76 2.33 -3.25
C CYS A 21 0.91 3.84 -3.51
N PRO A 22 2.12 4.39 -3.34
CA PRO A 22 2.38 5.81 -3.60
C PRO A 22 2.15 6.25 -5.06
N LEU A 23 2.39 5.37 -6.03
CA LEU A 23 2.30 5.65 -7.46
C LEU A 23 1.20 4.83 -8.14
N GLU A 24 0.63 5.38 -9.22
CA GLU A 24 -0.37 4.67 -10.04
C GLU A 24 0.19 3.38 -10.66
N VAL A 25 1.46 3.38 -11.07
CA VAL A 25 2.11 2.18 -11.62
C VAL A 25 2.24 1.06 -10.58
N GLU A 26 2.50 1.42 -9.33
CA GLU A 26 2.59 0.47 -8.20
C GLU A 26 1.21 -0.06 -7.84
N MET A 27 0.20 0.82 -7.77
CA MET A 27 -1.20 0.43 -7.56
C MET A 27 -1.66 -0.52 -8.67
N SER A 28 -1.39 -0.17 -9.92
CA SER A 28 -1.77 -0.97 -11.09
C SER A 28 -1.15 -2.35 -11.01
N ALA A 29 0.14 -2.44 -10.69
CA ALA A 29 0.82 -3.72 -10.52
C ALA A 29 0.15 -4.59 -9.45
N VAL A 30 -0.13 -4.03 -8.26
CA VAL A 30 -0.82 -4.78 -7.19
C VAL A 30 -2.23 -5.18 -7.60
N ARG A 31 -2.98 -4.30 -8.27
CA ARG A 31 -4.33 -4.58 -8.78
C ARG A 31 -4.33 -5.74 -9.77
N TYR A 32 -3.35 -5.80 -10.68
CA TYR A 32 -3.22 -6.90 -11.65
C TYR A 32 -2.82 -8.23 -11.00
N MET A 33 -2.31 -8.22 -9.76
CA MET A 33 -2.00 -9.43 -9.00
C MET A 33 -3.21 -10.01 -8.23
N LEU A 34 -4.36 -9.34 -8.22
CA LEU A 34 -5.55 -9.83 -7.53
C LEU A 34 -6.09 -11.09 -8.19
N ASP A 35 -6.49 -12.06 -7.38
CA ASP A 35 -7.25 -13.24 -7.83
C ASP A 35 -8.68 -12.83 -8.22
N GLU A 36 -9.28 -11.91 -7.45
CA GLU A 36 -10.59 -11.34 -7.69
C GLU A 36 -10.60 -9.84 -7.31
N GLU A 37 -11.15 -8.99 -8.19
CA GLU A 37 -11.48 -7.61 -7.83
C GLU A 37 -12.94 -7.54 -7.33
N HIS A 38 -13.14 -7.03 -6.12
CA HIS A 38 -14.45 -6.91 -5.49
C HIS A 38 -15.17 -5.62 -5.90
N ALA A 39 -16.49 -5.61 -5.76
CA ALA A 39 -17.29 -4.41 -5.94
C ALA A 39 -16.91 -3.32 -4.94
N ARG A 40 -17.00 -2.05 -5.39
CA ARG A 40 -16.73 -0.88 -4.55
C ARG A 40 -17.65 -0.83 -3.35
N LEU A 41 -17.08 -0.58 -2.17
CA LEU A 41 -17.85 -0.33 -0.95
C LEU A 41 -18.30 1.14 -0.87
N PRO A 42 -19.38 1.44 -0.11
CA PRO A 42 -19.76 2.81 0.20
C PRO A 42 -18.60 3.57 0.86
N GLU A 43 -18.46 4.85 0.54
CA GLU A 43 -17.44 5.71 1.14
C GLU A 43 -17.68 5.87 2.66
N ARG A 44 -16.60 6.07 3.41
CA ARG A 44 -16.66 6.33 4.85
C ARG A 44 -16.61 7.83 5.09
N GLU A 45 -17.51 8.30 5.93
CA GLU A 45 -17.52 9.71 6.35
C GLU A 45 -16.17 10.08 6.98
N GLY A 46 -15.56 11.16 6.48
CA GLY A 46 -14.25 11.64 6.95
C GLY A 46 -13.05 10.88 6.39
N ASP A 47 -13.23 10.01 5.39
CA ASP A 47 -12.14 9.37 4.64
C ASP A 47 -12.17 9.83 3.18
N PRO A 48 -11.26 10.73 2.77
CA PRO A 48 -11.21 11.25 1.40
C PRO A 48 -10.49 10.32 0.42
N ASN A 49 -9.94 9.19 0.88
CA ASN A 49 -9.11 8.33 0.04
C ASN A 49 -9.95 7.52 -0.95
N SER A 50 -9.30 7.15 -2.05
CA SER A 50 -9.82 6.15 -2.97
C SER A 50 -9.20 4.79 -2.71
N TYR A 51 -10.02 3.74 -2.85
CA TYR A 51 -9.64 2.37 -2.57
C TYR A 51 -10.08 1.42 -3.67
N ILE A 52 -9.24 0.43 -3.94
CA ILE A 52 -9.58 -0.78 -4.69
C ILE A 52 -9.68 -1.93 -3.71
N PHE A 53 -10.58 -2.85 -4.00
CA PHE A 53 -10.91 -3.98 -3.15
C PHE A 53 -10.69 -5.27 -3.91
N GLY A 54 -10.11 -6.27 -3.26
CA GLY A 54 -9.98 -7.57 -3.90
C GLY A 54 -9.57 -8.67 -2.96
N GLU A 55 -9.33 -9.83 -3.56
CA GLU A 55 -8.78 -11.03 -2.94
C GLU A 55 -7.42 -11.35 -3.57
N MET A 56 -6.46 -11.74 -2.74
CA MET A 56 -5.21 -12.36 -3.19
C MET A 56 -4.83 -13.45 -2.20
N CYS A 57 -4.49 -14.63 -2.69
CA CYS A 57 -4.12 -15.80 -1.90
C CYS A 57 -5.18 -16.14 -0.82
N GLY A 58 -6.47 -16.02 -1.15
CA GLY A 58 -7.58 -16.31 -0.22
C GLY A 58 -7.77 -15.28 0.90
N ARG A 59 -7.18 -14.09 0.79
CA ARG A 59 -7.32 -12.99 1.77
C ARG A 59 -7.88 -11.75 1.11
N ASN A 60 -8.90 -11.16 1.74
CA ASN A 60 -9.43 -9.87 1.29
C ASN A 60 -8.47 -8.75 1.69
N LEU A 61 -8.13 -7.92 0.69
CA LEU A 61 -7.21 -6.82 0.83
C LEU A 61 -7.76 -5.54 0.22
N VAL A 62 -7.37 -4.42 0.80
CA VAL A 62 -7.75 -3.07 0.36
C VAL A 62 -6.50 -2.34 -0.08
N ILE A 63 -6.54 -1.79 -1.29
CA ILE A 63 -5.43 -1.04 -1.90
C ILE A 63 -5.79 0.44 -1.87
N GLY A 64 -5.07 1.22 -1.09
CA GLY A 64 -5.13 2.67 -1.07
C GLY A 64 -4.09 3.24 -2.02
N TYR A 65 -4.50 4.23 -2.80
CA TYR A 65 -3.62 4.92 -3.73
C TYR A 65 -3.78 6.42 -3.59
N LEU A 66 -2.71 7.14 -3.90
CA LEU A 66 -2.69 8.59 -3.86
C LEU A 66 -3.27 9.16 -5.16
N PRO A 67 -4.05 10.25 -5.09
CA PRO A 67 -4.45 10.98 -6.28
C PRO A 67 -3.21 11.45 -7.06
N GLU A 68 -3.31 11.49 -8.37
CA GLU A 68 -2.23 11.95 -9.25
C GLU A 68 -1.74 13.34 -8.81
N GLY A 69 -0.41 13.51 -8.71
CA GLY A 69 0.22 14.75 -8.23
C GLY A 69 0.37 14.88 -6.71
N PHE A 70 -0.19 13.97 -5.91
CA PHE A 70 0.06 13.90 -4.46
C PHE A 70 1.07 12.80 -4.15
N GLN A 71 2.34 13.17 -3.92
CA GLN A 71 3.41 12.24 -3.59
C GLN A 71 4.10 12.62 -2.29
N GLY A 72 4.76 11.64 -1.66
CA GLY A 72 5.61 11.85 -0.49
C GLY A 72 5.06 11.28 0.81
N ILE A 73 5.92 11.29 1.84
CA ILE A 73 5.69 10.66 3.15
C ILE A 73 4.40 11.18 3.82
N GLY A 74 4.15 12.48 3.76
CA GLY A 74 2.96 13.08 4.38
C GLY A 74 1.65 12.57 3.76
N ALA A 75 1.60 12.46 2.43
CA ALA A 75 0.42 11.99 1.72
C ALA A 75 0.16 10.50 2.02
N ALA A 76 1.19 9.66 1.97
CA ALA A 76 1.09 8.25 2.34
C ALA A 76 0.66 8.05 3.81
N THR A 77 1.14 8.90 4.72
CA THR A 77 0.74 8.90 6.14
C THR A 77 -0.74 9.24 6.33
N ALA A 78 -1.25 10.22 5.59
CA ALA A 78 -2.67 10.57 5.60
C ALA A 78 -3.52 9.39 5.11
N VAL A 79 -3.12 8.76 4.00
CA VAL A 79 -3.80 7.56 3.48
C VAL A 79 -3.85 6.46 4.53
N ALA A 80 -2.69 6.12 5.11
CA ALA A 80 -2.59 5.09 6.15
C ALA A 80 -3.51 5.38 7.34
N THR A 81 -3.55 6.64 7.80
CA THR A 81 -4.32 7.06 8.97
C THR A 81 -5.82 6.88 8.75
N HIS A 82 -6.33 7.33 7.60
CA HIS A 82 -7.75 7.17 7.27
C HIS A 82 -8.10 5.71 6.98
N MET A 83 -7.23 4.98 6.28
CA MET A 83 -7.42 3.56 5.99
C MET A 83 -7.53 2.72 7.28
N GLN A 84 -6.68 2.97 8.28
CA GLN A 84 -6.77 2.29 9.58
C GLN A 84 -8.12 2.53 10.28
N ARG A 85 -8.71 3.72 10.14
CA ARG A 85 -10.02 4.06 10.72
C ARG A 85 -11.16 3.38 9.96
N SER A 86 -11.09 3.38 8.63
CA SER A 86 -12.12 2.83 7.75
C SER A 86 -12.13 1.29 7.74
N PHE A 87 -10.96 0.67 7.90
CA PHE A 87 -10.74 -0.78 7.83
C PHE A 87 -10.11 -1.31 9.14
N PRO A 88 -10.87 -1.37 10.25
CA PRO A 88 -10.32 -1.74 11.55
C PRO A 88 -9.78 -3.18 11.65
N SER A 89 -10.17 -4.05 10.71
CA SER A 89 -9.65 -5.42 10.60
C SER A 89 -8.35 -5.51 9.82
N ALA A 90 -7.96 -4.46 9.09
CA ALA A 90 -6.75 -4.42 8.27
C ALA A 90 -5.51 -4.14 9.13
N LYS A 91 -5.11 -5.15 9.92
CA LYS A 91 -4.02 -5.05 10.90
C LYS A 91 -2.63 -5.16 10.28
N LEU A 92 -2.54 -5.50 8.99
CA LEU A 92 -1.29 -5.62 8.26
C LEU A 92 -1.22 -4.53 7.18
N PRO A 93 -0.73 -3.32 7.51
CA PRO A 93 -0.44 -2.30 6.52
C PRO A 93 0.89 -2.60 5.83
N LEU A 94 0.88 -2.63 4.50
CA LEU A 94 2.04 -2.81 3.63
C LEU A 94 2.18 -1.57 2.77
N LEU A 95 3.33 -0.90 2.83
CA LEU A 95 3.71 0.08 1.83
C LEU A 95 4.47 -0.68 0.73
N ILE A 96 3.95 -0.67 -0.49
CA ILE A 96 4.57 -1.34 -1.64
C ILE A 96 4.91 -0.28 -2.68
N GLY A 97 6.15 -0.30 -3.15
CA GLY A 97 6.58 0.61 -4.20
C GLY A 97 7.93 0.26 -4.79
N ILE A 98 8.30 1.01 -5.82
CA ILE A 98 9.61 0.98 -6.44
C ILE A 98 10.55 1.94 -5.72
N GLY A 99 11.85 1.63 -5.71
CA GLY A 99 12.86 2.45 -5.07
C GLY A 99 14.18 2.43 -5.84
N GLY A 100 15.00 3.45 -5.60
CA GLY A 100 16.39 3.46 -6.05
C GLY A 100 17.30 2.72 -5.07
N GLY A 101 18.25 1.95 -5.59
CA GLY A 101 19.29 1.29 -4.79
C GLY A 101 20.62 2.06 -4.84
N ILE A 102 21.37 2.04 -3.74
CA ILE A 102 22.75 2.56 -3.67
C ILE A 102 23.69 1.35 -3.47
N PRO A 103 24.19 0.73 -4.55
CA PRO A 103 25.10 -0.41 -4.43
C PRO A 103 26.42 -0.01 -3.79
N SER A 104 27.06 -0.96 -3.10
CA SER A 104 28.39 -0.78 -2.49
C SER A 104 29.18 -2.09 -2.56
N THR A 105 30.46 -2.08 -2.20
CA THR A 105 31.29 -3.30 -2.16
C THR A 105 30.81 -4.32 -1.13
N VAL A 106 30.02 -3.90 -0.13
CA VAL A 106 29.45 -4.73 0.92
C VAL A 106 27.97 -5.05 0.71
N HIS A 107 27.26 -4.29 -0.15
CA HIS A 107 25.86 -4.51 -0.50
C HIS A 107 25.70 -4.57 -2.02
N ASP A 108 25.61 -5.78 -2.56
CA ASP A 108 25.38 -6.05 -3.97
C ASP A 108 23.90 -5.86 -4.33
N ILE A 109 23.46 -4.60 -4.37
CA ILE A 109 22.09 -4.21 -4.73
C ILE A 109 21.99 -4.07 -6.25
N ARG A 110 21.06 -4.78 -6.86
CA ARG A 110 20.87 -4.83 -8.32
C ARG A 110 19.45 -4.48 -8.71
N LEU A 111 19.28 -4.04 -9.97
CA LEU A 111 17.95 -3.83 -10.53
C LEU A 111 17.18 -5.14 -10.55
N GLY A 112 15.97 -5.12 -10.00
CA GLY A 112 15.10 -6.29 -9.87
C GLY A 112 15.13 -6.94 -8.48
N ASP A 113 16.02 -6.50 -7.59
CA ASP A 113 16.00 -6.95 -6.20
C ASP A 113 14.72 -6.46 -5.49
N VAL A 114 14.16 -7.34 -4.65
CA VAL A 114 13.06 -7.01 -3.75
C VAL A 114 13.63 -6.82 -2.35
N VAL A 115 13.43 -5.64 -1.79
CA VAL A 115 13.91 -5.29 -0.46
C VAL A 115 12.73 -5.23 0.51
N THR A 116 12.90 -5.81 1.68
CA THR A 116 11.93 -5.73 2.78
C THR A 116 12.55 -4.99 3.96
N GLY A 117 11.82 -4.05 4.55
CA GLY A 117 12.26 -3.39 5.79
C GLY A 117 12.36 -4.40 6.92
N MET A 118 13.57 -4.68 7.39
CA MET A 118 13.83 -5.57 8.51
C MET A 118 14.22 -4.75 9.73
N PRO A 119 13.44 -4.79 10.83
CA PRO A 119 13.83 -4.16 12.08
C PRO A 119 15.11 -4.81 12.61
N GLU A 120 16.11 -3.99 12.94
CA GLU A 120 17.36 -4.46 13.56
C GLU A 120 17.76 -3.49 14.67
N GLY A 121 17.99 -4.03 15.88
CA GLY A 121 18.28 -3.22 17.07
C GLY A 121 17.18 -2.22 17.39
N GLY A 122 17.51 -0.93 17.42
CA GLY A 122 16.59 0.18 17.68
C GLY A 122 15.92 0.78 16.43
N HIS A 123 16.17 0.25 15.24
CA HIS A 123 15.64 0.78 13.97
C HIS A 123 14.47 -0.08 13.47
N GLY A 124 13.39 0.57 13.05
CA GLY A 124 12.18 -0.09 12.55
C GLY A 124 12.30 -0.67 11.12
N GLY A 125 13.50 -0.79 10.57
CA GLY A 125 13.76 -1.24 9.20
C GLY A 125 13.54 -0.18 8.11
N VAL A 126 13.06 1.01 8.47
CA VAL A 126 12.94 2.19 7.61
C VAL A 126 13.44 3.40 8.38
N VAL A 127 14.32 4.20 7.77
CA VAL A 127 14.86 5.43 8.34
C VAL A 127 14.58 6.56 7.36
N GLN A 128 13.98 7.66 7.84
CA GLN A 128 13.82 8.85 7.03
C GLN A 128 15.18 9.51 6.82
N TYR A 129 15.57 9.67 5.57
CA TYR A 129 16.79 10.37 5.19
C TYR A 129 16.42 11.71 4.55
N ASP A 130 16.41 12.78 5.34
CA ASP A 130 16.28 14.14 4.82
C ASP A 130 17.69 14.67 4.51
N LEU A 131 18.05 14.71 3.22
CA LEU A 131 19.16 15.55 2.76
C LEU A 131 18.73 17.02 2.93
N GLY A 132 19.05 17.62 4.07
CA GLY A 132 19.17 19.07 4.14
C GLY A 132 20.07 19.50 2.99
N LYS A 133 19.64 20.48 2.19
CA LYS A 133 20.49 21.09 1.15
C LYS A 133 21.81 21.49 1.81
N GLU A 134 22.88 20.73 1.59
CA GLU A 134 24.22 21.23 1.81
C GLU A 134 24.47 22.28 0.72
N SER A 135 24.10 23.52 1.02
CA SER A 135 24.64 24.67 0.32
C SER A 135 26.12 24.72 0.69
N THR A 136 26.98 24.16 -0.15
CA THR A 136 28.41 24.45 -0.09
C THR A 136 28.57 25.95 -0.41
N SER A 137 28.94 26.75 0.59
CA SER A 137 29.47 28.11 0.41
C SER A 137 30.84 28.08 -0.25
#